data_AF-A0A7Y3LIU9-F1
#
_entry.id   AF-A0A7Y3LIU9-F1
#
_cell.length_a   1.000
_cell.length_b   1.000
_cell.length_c   1.000
_cell.angle_alpha   90.00
_cell.angle_beta   90.00
_cell.angle_gamma   90.00
#
_symmetry.space_group_name_H-M   'P 1'
#
loop_
_entity.id
_entity.type
_entity.pdbx_description
1 polymer ?
#
loop_
_entity_poly.entity_id
_entity_poly.type
_entity_poly.pdbx_seq_one_letter_code
_entity_poly.pdbx_strand_id
1 'polypeptide(L)'
;MNVKRPSFGENTTLEIAILANFANEIFGIDRETRAFVRFELEPNTYEDLSFNPFALWTVRLSTEPGPADSARPELIEVTQIIPVGQMHRKRDIAHLGKECSSPSSIPILGFNGPSVSYGQITGHSPSVTLIELTKRQAIRKNSYGEITVSFPWGQIIASVPIGNEAERQVFEKADRPLNTAKEIASVLGFQPKYVLVALAKPKAGYCRKMAVGLLPEKISRRTAKKLRARQIESASSAFDITREKPTTVPSSANR
;
A
#
# COMPACT_ATOMS: atom_id res chain seq x y z
N MET A 1 -10.58 -4.64 14.78
CA MET A 1 -9.12 -4.82 14.83
C MET A 1 -8.58 -3.85 15.87
N ASN A 2 -7.86 -4.33 16.89
CA ASN A 2 -7.18 -3.45 17.82
C ASN A 2 -5.93 -2.92 17.12
N VAL A 3 -5.84 -1.59 16.93
CA VAL A 3 -4.64 -0.93 16.41
C VAL A 3 -3.58 -0.98 17.51
N LYS A 4 -2.79 -2.06 17.57
CA LYS A 4 -1.59 -2.10 18.40
C LYS A 4 -0.48 -1.38 17.65
N ARG A 5 -0.10 -0.18 18.11
CA ARG A 5 1.14 0.45 17.65
C ARG A 5 2.33 -0.38 18.14
N PRO A 6 3.32 -0.67 17.29
CA PRO A 6 4.60 -1.20 17.75
C PRO A 6 5.19 -0.26 18.80
N SER A 7 5.82 -0.79 19.86
CA SER A 7 6.59 0.03 20.79
C SER A 7 7.87 0.50 20.11
N PHE A 8 7.98 1.80 19.84
CA PHE A 8 9.14 2.40 19.18
C PHE A 8 10.29 2.57 20.19
N GLY A 9 11.21 1.61 20.23
CA GLY A 9 12.51 1.76 20.87
C GLY A 9 13.56 2.29 19.89
N GLU A 10 14.72 2.73 20.40
CA GLU A 10 15.88 3.05 19.57
C GLU A 10 16.25 1.86 18.66
N ASN A 11 16.53 2.13 17.38
CA ASN A 11 16.87 1.10 16.37
C ASN A 11 15.80 0.02 16.12
N THR A 12 14.52 0.31 16.36
CA THR A 12 13.46 -0.67 16.06
C THR A 12 13.42 -0.97 14.56
N THR A 13 13.51 -2.26 14.23
CA THR A 13 13.37 -2.76 12.86
C THR A 13 12.12 -3.61 12.74
N LEU A 14 11.35 -3.40 11.68
CA LEU A 14 10.20 -4.22 11.32
C LEU A 14 10.49 -5.03 10.06
N GLU A 15 10.07 -6.29 10.04
CA GLU A 15 9.93 -7.03 8.79
C GLU A 15 8.51 -6.86 8.26
N ILE A 16 8.38 -6.22 7.10
CA ILE A 16 7.07 -5.92 6.53
C ILE A 16 6.85 -6.71 5.24
N ALA A 17 5.61 -7.16 5.05
CA ALA A 17 5.10 -7.56 3.75
C ALA A 17 4.37 -6.37 3.13
N ILE A 18 4.90 -5.82 2.04
CA ILE A 18 4.26 -4.76 1.28
C ILE A 18 2.97 -5.29 0.70
N LEU A 19 1.92 -4.48 0.77
CA LEU A 19 0.67 -4.75 0.10
C LEU A 19 0.53 -3.87 -1.12
N ALA A 20 0.74 -2.56 -0.95
CA ALA A 20 0.62 -1.61 -2.04
C ALA A 20 1.35 -0.30 -1.74
N ASN A 21 1.37 0.60 -2.72
CA ASN A 21 1.81 1.98 -2.59
C ASN A 21 0.78 2.92 -3.23
N PHE A 22 0.62 4.11 -2.66
CA PHE A 22 -0.25 5.17 -3.16
C PHE A 22 0.33 6.54 -2.81
N ALA A 23 0.51 7.39 -3.83
CA ALA A 23 1.31 8.61 -3.71
C ALA A 23 2.67 8.28 -3.07
N ASN A 24 3.07 9.01 -2.03
CA ASN A 24 4.33 8.78 -1.31
C ASN A 24 4.15 7.83 -0.12
N GLU A 25 3.05 7.08 -0.05
CA GLU A 25 2.80 6.16 1.05
C GLU A 25 2.96 4.70 0.62
N ILE A 26 3.60 3.92 1.50
CA ILE A 26 3.64 2.46 1.41
C ILE A 26 2.70 1.89 2.46
N PHE A 27 1.97 0.85 2.07
CA PHE A 27 1.07 0.10 2.93
C PHE A 27 1.62 -1.32 3.08
N GLY A 28 1.79 -1.75 4.33
CA GLY A 28 2.31 -3.06 4.63
C GLY A 28 1.62 -3.72 5.82
N ILE A 29 2.02 -4.96 6.07
CA ILE A 29 1.73 -5.69 7.29
C ILE A 29 3.05 -6.05 7.95
N ASP A 30 3.18 -5.71 9.23
CA ASP A 30 4.24 -6.25 10.07
C ASP A 30 4.07 -7.76 10.19
N ARG A 31 5.11 -8.51 9.82
CA ARG A 31 5.09 -9.97 9.81
C ARG A 31 5.02 -10.59 11.19
N GLU A 32 5.49 -9.88 12.22
CA GLU A 32 5.46 -10.34 13.59
C GLU A 32 4.08 -10.14 14.21
N THR A 33 3.61 -8.88 14.27
CA THR A 33 2.35 -8.55 14.96
C THR A 33 1.09 -8.72 14.10
N ARG A 34 1.25 -8.86 12.77
CA ARG A 34 0.16 -8.86 11.78
C ARG A 34 -0.63 -7.54 11.74
N ALA A 35 -0.11 -6.48 12.33
CA ALA A 35 -0.72 -5.16 12.27
C ALA A 35 -0.46 -4.50 10.91
N PHE A 36 -1.43 -3.69 10.45
CA PHE A 36 -1.19 -2.77 9.36
C PHE A 36 -0.20 -1.69 9.78
N VAL A 37 0.68 -1.35 8.86
CA VAL A 37 1.63 -0.26 8.99
C VAL A 37 1.57 0.60 7.73
N ARG A 38 1.66 1.92 7.90
CA ARG A 38 1.80 2.89 6.82
C ARG A 38 3.12 3.60 7.00
N PHE A 39 3.80 3.85 5.90
CA PHE A 39 5.02 4.65 5.88
C PHE A 39 4.85 5.75 4.87
N GLU A 40 5.15 6.98 5.26
CA GLU A 40 5.27 8.09 4.34
C GLU A 40 6.74 8.20 3.96
N LEU A 41 6.98 8.15 2.65
CA LEU A 41 8.30 8.26 2.07
C LEU A 41 8.60 9.71 1.78
N GLU A 42 9.84 10.10 2.05
CA GLU A 42 10.36 11.35 1.53
C GLU A 42 10.31 11.33 -0.01
N PRO A 43 9.78 12.40 -0.64
CA PRO A 43 9.80 12.53 -2.09
C PRO A 43 11.23 12.38 -2.64
N ASN A 44 11.41 11.80 -3.81
CA ASN A 44 12.69 11.55 -4.48
C ASN A 44 13.65 10.55 -3.80
N THR A 45 13.54 10.29 -2.50
CA THR A 45 14.49 9.39 -1.79
C THR A 45 14.34 7.93 -2.21
N TYR A 46 13.12 7.50 -2.56
CA TYR A 46 12.79 6.10 -2.84
C TYR A 46 12.01 5.91 -4.14
N GLU A 47 12.07 6.88 -5.06
CA GLU A 47 11.27 6.85 -6.30
C GLU A 47 11.63 5.69 -7.23
N ASP A 48 12.89 5.27 -7.23
CA ASP A 48 13.35 4.14 -8.04
C ASP A 48 12.94 2.78 -7.47
N LEU A 49 12.48 2.71 -6.21
CA LEU A 49 12.15 1.46 -5.55
C LEU A 49 10.82 0.87 -6.04
N SER A 50 10.85 -0.40 -6.41
CA SER A 50 9.66 -1.12 -6.85
C SER A 50 8.94 -1.79 -5.67
N PHE A 51 7.87 -1.15 -5.18
CA PHE A 51 7.01 -1.66 -4.10
C PHE A 51 5.95 -2.66 -4.61
N ASN A 52 6.41 -3.83 -5.03
CA ASN A 52 5.53 -4.88 -5.52
C ASN A 52 4.67 -5.49 -4.40
N PRO A 53 3.42 -5.90 -4.68
CA PRO A 53 2.60 -6.65 -3.74
C PRO A 53 3.33 -7.89 -3.20
N PHE A 54 3.26 -8.06 -1.89
CA PHE A 54 3.89 -9.10 -1.08
C PHE A 54 5.43 -9.12 -1.12
N ALA A 55 6.07 -8.05 -1.61
CA ALA A 55 7.50 -7.86 -1.43
C ALA A 55 7.82 -7.76 0.06
N LEU A 56 8.92 -8.38 0.48
CA LEU A 56 9.37 -8.38 1.87
C LEU A 56 10.49 -7.35 2.02
N TRP A 57 10.38 -6.52 3.04
CA TRP A 57 11.34 -5.48 3.36
C TRP A 57 11.64 -5.46 4.85
N THR A 58 12.86 -5.08 5.19
CA THR A 58 13.23 -4.66 6.54
C THR A 58 13.20 -3.15 6.58
N VAL A 59 12.48 -2.58 7.54
CA VAL A 59 12.33 -1.14 7.70
C VAL A 59 12.86 -0.72 9.06
N ARG A 60 13.74 0.28 9.06
CA ARG A 60 14.21 0.96 10.27
C ARG A 60 13.32 2.16 10.52
N LEU A 61 12.78 2.22 11.73
CA LEU A 61 11.87 3.29 12.14
C LEU A 61 12.67 4.52 12.57
N SER A 62 12.06 5.70 12.42
CA SER A 62 12.58 6.93 13.03
C SER A 62 12.51 6.85 14.55
N THR A 63 13.51 7.41 15.23
CA THR A 63 13.50 7.61 16.69
C THR A 63 12.72 8.86 17.07
N GLU A 64 12.49 9.78 16.13
CA GLU A 64 11.69 10.97 16.33
C GLU A 64 10.22 10.66 16.01
N PRO A 65 9.27 11.01 16.91
CA PRO A 65 7.87 10.81 16.62
C PRO A 65 7.42 11.79 15.54
N GLY A 66 6.95 11.24 14.43
CA GLY A 66 6.34 12.04 13.37
C GLY A 66 5.06 12.76 13.81
N PRO A 67 4.55 13.69 12.98
CA PRO A 67 3.33 14.42 13.28
C PRO A 67 2.14 13.48 13.49
N ALA A 68 1.42 13.66 14.59
CA ALA A 68 0.23 12.86 14.87
C ALA A 68 -0.89 13.16 13.86
N ASP A 69 -1.33 12.13 13.12
CA ASP A 69 -2.47 12.21 12.22
C ASP A 69 -3.56 11.23 12.65
N SER A 70 -4.71 11.78 13.07
CA SER A 70 -5.85 10.97 13.52
C SER A 70 -6.48 10.13 12.41
N ALA A 71 -6.38 10.57 11.15
CA ALA A 71 -6.85 9.83 9.98
C ALA A 71 -5.89 8.75 9.50
N ARG A 72 -4.65 8.74 9.99
CA ARG A 72 -3.60 7.79 9.62
C ARG A 72 -2.85 7.30 10.87
N PRO A 73 -3.52 6.67 11.84
CA PRO A 73 -2.89 6.35 13.12
C PRO A 73 -1.81 5.25 13.03
N GLU A 74 -1.77 4.51 11.93
CA GLU A 74 -0.74 3.52 11.57
C GLU A 74 0.46 4.14 10.82
N LEU A 75 0.46 5.46 10.60
CA LEU A 75 1.56 6.16 9.93
C LEU A 75 2.79 6.24 10.83
N ILE A 76 3.91 5.75 10.31
CA ILE A 76 5.19 5.67 11.00
C ILE A 76 6.26 6.26 10.07
N GLU A 77 7.17 7.04 10.63
CA GLU A 77 8.33 7.56 9.90
C GLU A 77 9.44 6.52 9.80
N VAL A 78 10.11 6.50 8.65
CA VAL A 78 11.13 5.52 8.31
C VAL A 78 12.42 6.22 7.96
N THR A 79 13.53 5.67 8.45
CA THR A 79 14.88 6.18 8.14
C THR A 79 15.59 5.31 7.10
N GLN A 80 15.19 4.05 7.00
CA GLN A 80 15.81 3.11 6.06
C GLN A 80 14.83 2.01 5.66
N ILE A 81 14.88 1.61 4.39
CA ILE A 81 14.08 0.51 3.85
C ILE A 81 14.99 -0.38 3.01
N ILE A 82 15.07 -1.67 3.33
CA ILE A 82 15.97 -2.64 2.69
C ILE A 82 15.15 -3.80 2.14
N PRO A 83 15.26 -4.15 0.85
CA PRO A 83 14.53 -5.28 0.28
C PRO A 83 15.14 -6.61 0.75
N VAL A 84 14.31 -7.53 1.24
CA VAL A 84 14.78 -8.84 1.73
C VAL A 84 14.25 -10.02 0.94
N GLY A 85 13.11 -9.89 0.27
CA GLY A 85 12.57 -10.99 -0.52
C GLY A 85 11.15 -10.79 -1.04
N GLN A 86 10.47 -11.90 -1.30
CA GLN A 86 9.12 -11.91 -1.88
C GLN A 86 8.31 -13.06 -1.30
N MET A 87 7.19 -12.73 -0.64
CA MET A 87 6.19 -13.70 -0.27
C MET A 87 5.39 -14.09 -1.52
N HIS A 88 5.22 -15.40 -1.72
CA HIS A 88 4.61 -15.93 -2.95
C HIS A 88 3.73 -17.16 -2.73
N ARG A 89 3.92 -17.88 -1.62
CA ARG A 89 3.17 -19.11 -1.33
C ARG A 89 1.71 -18.75 -1.08
N LYS A 90 0.81 -19.43 -1.79
CA LYS A 90 -0.65 -19.26 -1.66
C LYS A 90 -1.09 -19.31 -0.19
N ARG A 91 -0.59 -20.30 0.56
CA ARG A 91 -0.98 -20.50 1.97
C ARG A 91 -0.63 -19.29 2.85
N ASP A 92 0.52 -18.67 2.63
CA ASP A 92 1.01 -17.58 3.48
C ASP A 92 0.23 -16.30 3.16
N ILE A 93 -0.02 -16.03 1.86
CA ILE A 93 -0.86 -14.91 1.40
C ILE A 93 -2.32 -15.10 1.84
N ALA A 94 -2.88 -16.29 1.70
CA ALA A 94 -4.25 -16.58 2.10
C ALA A 94 -4.44 -16.47 3.61
N HIS A 95 -3.45 -16.89 4.40
CA HIS A 95 -3.48 -16.75 5.86
C HIS A 95 -3.46 -15.27 6.28
N LEU A 96 -2.53 -14.48 5.73
CA LEU A 96 -2.49 -13.03 5.93
C LEU A 96 -3.80 -12.37 5.48
N GLY A 97 -4.32 -12.77 4.32
CA GLY A 97 -5.60 -12.30 3.81
C GLY A 97 -6.74 -12.55 4.79
N LYS A 98 -6.82 -13.76 5.37
CA LYS A 98 -7.86 -14.15 6.33
C LYS A 98 -7.78 -13.37 7.64
N GLU A 99 -6.58 -13.14 8.15
CA GLU A 99 -6.38 -12.45 9.43
C GLU A 99 -6.62 -10.94 9.34
N CYS A 100 -6.26 -10.33 8.21
CA CYS A 100 -6.32 -8.88 8.04
C CYS A 100 -7.58 -8.39 7.32
N SER A 101 -8.43 -9.29 6.79
CA SER A 101 -9.64 -8.88 6.09
C SER A 101 -10.71 -8.38 7.06
N SER A 102 -11.35 -7.27 6.69
CA SER A 102 -12.55 -6.83 7.40
C SER A 102 -13.75 -7.71 7.07
N PRO A 103 -14.65 -7.95 8.05
CA PRO A 103 -15.92 -8.61 7.78
C PRO A 103 -16.86 -7.66 7.01
N SER A 104 -17.67 -8.22 6.11
CA SER A 104 -18.61 -7.44 5.28
C SER A 104 -19.83 -6.93 6.05
N SER A 105 -20.00 -7.31 7.31
CA SER A 105 -21.06 -6.85 8.21
C SER A 105 -20.81 -5.45 8.77
N ILE A 106 -19.59 -4.91 8.65
CA ILE A 106 -19.24 -3.57 9.13
C ILE A 106 -18.97 -2.62 7.95
N PRO A 107 -19.23 -1.31 8.10
CA PRO A 107 -18.86 -0.34 7.07
C PRO A 107 -17.35 -0.33 6.81
N ILE A 108 -16.96 -0.16 5.54
CA ILE A 108 -15.54 -0.06 5.15
C ILE A 108 -14.91 1.14 5.87
N LEU A 109 -13.92 0.87 6.72
CA LEU A 109 -13.22 1.87 7.54
C LEU A 109 -14.19 2.66 8.44
N GLY A 110 -15.21 1.99 8.99
CA GLY A 110 -16.08 2.52 10.04
C GLY A 110 -17.25 3.40 9.58
N PHE A 111 -17.32 3.77 8.30
CA PHE A 111 -18.37 4.65 7.78
C PHE A 111 -18.96 4.12 6.47
N ASN A 112 -20.22 4.45 6.16
CA ASN A 112 -20.79 4.21 4.84
C ASN A 112 -20.49 5.39 3.92
N GLY A 113 -20.23 5.11 2.64
CA GLY A 113 -19.94 6.14 1.64
C GLY A 113 -18.46 6.26 1.24
N PRO A 114 -18.15 7.15 0.27
CA PRO A 114 -16.85 7.24 -0.40
C PRO A 114 -15.79 8.01 0.40
N SER A 115 -16.19 8.73 1.44
CA SER A 115 -15.31 9.53 2.29
C SER A 115 -15.78 9.55 3.74
N VAL A 116 -14.91 10.02 4.63
CA VAL A 116 -15.15 10.23 6.05
C VAL A 116 -14.78 11.67 6.39
N SER A 117 -15.56 12.34 7.25
CA SER A 117 -15.16 13.66 7.74
C SER A 117 -13.95 13.51 8.66
N TYR A 118 -12.92 14.33 8.45
CA TYR A 118 -11.69 14.29 9.25
C TYR A 118 -11.99 14.51 10.75
N GLY A 119 -12.91 15.42 11.08
CA GLY A 119 -13.31 15.71 12.45
C GLY A 119 -14.04 14.56 13.18
N GLN A 120 -14.48 13.52 12.46
CA GLN A 120 -15.12 12.34 13.05
C GLN A 120 -14.11 11.22 13.38
N ILE A 121 -12.84 11.38 13.02
CA ILE A 121 -11.83 10.33 13.20
C ILE A 121 -11.09 10.55 14.53
N THR A 122 -11.15 9.55 15.41
CA THR A 122 -10.68 9.64 16.80
C THR A 122 -9.24 9.17 17.01
N GLY A 123 -8.45 8.95 15.95
CA GLY A 123 -7.08 8.43 16.04
C GLY A 123 -6.95 6.97 16.48
N HIS A 124 -8.04 6.32 16.88
CA HIS A 124 -8.07 4.90 17.24
C HIS A 124 -8.74 4.03 16.17
N SER A 125 -9.44 4.65 15.22
CA SER A 125 -10.09 3.96 14.11
C SER A 125 -9.05 3.54 13.07
N PRO A 126 -9.15 2.32 12.53
CA PRO A 126 -8.24 1.88 11.48
C PRO A 126 -8.40 2.77 10.24
N SER A 127 -7.28 3.14 9.63
CA SER A 127 -7.28 3.90 8.37
C SER A 127 -7.03 3.04 7.13
N VAL A 128 -6.71 1.76 7.34
CA VAL A 128 -6.43 0.78 6.28
C VAL A 128 -7.17 -0.51 6.61
N THR A 129 -7.69 -1.16 5.57
CA THR A 129 -8.28 -2.49 5.69
C THR A 129 -8.06 -3.29 4.44
N LEU A 130 -7.90 -4.59 4.62
CA LEU A 130 -7.98 -5.54 3.52
C LEU A 130 -9.43 -6.00 3.33
N ILE A 131 -9.83 -6.21 2.09
CA ILE A 131 -11.15 -6.73 1.71
C ILE A 131 -10.93 -7.97 0.87
N GLU A 132 -11.48 -9.10 1.31
CA GLU A 132 -11.51 -10.32 0.49
C GLU A 132 -12.62 -10.21 -0.57
N LEU A 133 -12.23 -10.35 -1.83
CA LEU A 133 -13.14 -10.47 -2.96
C LEU A 133 -13.64 -11.91 -3.03
N THR A 134 -14.90 -12.10 -2.62
CA THR A 134 -15.57 -13.42 -2.59
C THR A 134 -16.58 -13.60 -3.72
N LYS A 135 -17.01 -12.50 -4.35
CA LYS A 135 -18.08 -12.45 -5.35
C LYS A 135 -17.63 -11.66 -6.59
N ARG A 136 -18.58 -11.36 -7.48
CA ARG A 136 -18.35 -10.58 -8.71
C ARG A 136 -17.71 -9.23 -8.39
N GLN A 137 -16.68 -8.88 -9.15
CA GLN A 137 -16.04 -7.58 -9.10
C GLN A 137 -16.09 -6.95 -10.49
N ALA A 138 -16.20 -5.63 -10.55
CA ALA A 138 -16.22 -4.87 -11.80
C ALA A 138 -15.27 -3.67 -11.70
N ILE A 139 -14.57 -3.37 -12.80
CA ILE A 139 -13.69 -2.22 -12.90
C ILE A 139 -14.19 -1.35 -14.05
N ARG A 140 -14.47 -0.08 -13.76
CA ARG A 140 -15.04 0.85 -14.73
C ARG A 140 -14.73 2.30 -14.38
N LYS A 141 -14.75 3.14 -15.40
CA LYS A 141 -14.76 4.60 -15.25
C LYS A 141 -16.12 5.05 -14.72
N ASN A 142 -16.15 5.86 -13.66
CA ASN A 142 -17.38 6.44 -13.13
C ASN A 142 -17.76 7.72 -13.91
N SER A 143 -18.88 8.35 -13.53
CA SER A 143 -19.36 9.60 -14.16
C SER A 143 -18.41 10.79 -13.99
N TYR A 144 -17.51 10.75 -13.01
CA TYR A 144 -16.48 11.75 -12.77
C TYR A 144 -15.16 11.45 -13.47
N GLY A 145 -15.12 10.39 -14.29
CA GLY A 145 -13.92 9.99 -15.02
C GLY A 145 -12.91 9.17 -14.21
N GLU A 146 -13.20 8.82 -12.96
CA GLU A 146 -12.30 8.02 -12.12
C GLU A 146 -12.48 6.53 -12.39
N ILE A 147 -11.39 5.78 -12.45
CA ILE A 147 -11.45 4.32 -12.50
C ILE A 147 -11.75 3.80 -11.10
N THR A 148 -12.82 3.02 -10.99
CA THR A 148 -13.32 2.47 -9.73
C THR A 148 -13.34 0.95 -9.80
N VAL A 149 -13.04 0.30 -8.67
CA VAL A 149 -13.34 -1.11 -8.45
C VAL A 149 -14.61 -1.21 -7.62
N SER A 150 -15.54 -2.04 -8.09
CA SER A 150 -16.83 -2.27 -7.44
C SER A 150 -16.98 -3.73 -7.06
N PHE A 151 -17.48 -3.99 -5.85
CA PHE A 151 -17.66 -5.34 -5.31
C PHE A 151 -18.80 -5.37 -4.28
N PRO A 152 -19.48 -6.51 -4.09
CA PRO A 152 -20.45 -6.70 -3.03
C PRO A 152 -19.83 -6.52 -1.65
N TRP A 153 -20.46 -5.71 -0.80
CA TRP A 153 -20.06 -5.49 0.58
C TRP A 153 -21.30 -5.39 1.48
N GLY A 154 -21.53 -6.43 2.28
CA GLY A 154 -22.76 -6.56 3.06
C GLY A 154 -23.99 -6.58 2.14
N GLN A 155 -24.89 -5.61 2.31
CA GLN A 155 -26.10 -5.44 1.50
C GLN A 155 -25.94 -4.43 0.35
N ILE A 156 -24.75 -3.84 0.19
CA ILE A 156 -24.50 -2.83 -0.85
C ILE A 156 -23.48 -3.32 -1.87
N ILE A 157 -23.38 -2.60 -2.99
CA ILE A 157 -22.23 -2.68 -3.89
C ILE A 157 -21.33 -1.50 -3.51
N ALA A 158 -20.20 -1.80 -2.87
CA ALA A 158 -19.18 -0.80 -2.63
C ALA A 158 -18.50 -0.47 -3.96
N SER A 159 -18.19 0.81 -4.16
CA SER A 159 -17.43 1.30 -5.30
C SER A 159 -16.38 2.27 -4.78
N VAL A 160 -15.11 1.94 -4.99
CA VAL A 160 -13.99 2.74 -4.51
C VAL A 160 -13.06 3.08 -5.68
N PRO A 161 -12.60 4.33 -5.78
CA PRO A 161 -11.62 4.74 -6.80
C PRO A 161 -10.29 4.00 -6.60
N ILE A 162 -9.70 3.55 -7.70
CA ILE A 162 -8.36 2.95 -7.69
C ILE A 162 -7.36 4.08 -7.48
N GLY A 163 -6.57 4.00 -6.41
CA GLY A 163 -5.52 4.95 -6.09
C GLY A 163 -4.19 4.61 -6.74
N ASN A 164 -3.87 3.33 -6.88
CA ASN A 164 -2.59 2.91 -7.43
C ASN A 164 -2.43 3.34 -8.89
N GLU A 165 -1.39 4.11 -9.17
CA GLU A 165 -1.18 4.72 -10.49
C GLU A 165 -0.88 3.68 -11.57
N ALA A 166 -0.07 2.66 -11.27
CA ALA A 166 0.25 1.61 -12.23
C ALA A 166 -0.99 0.79 -12.61
N GLU A 167 -1.83 0.43 -11.63
CA GLU A 167 -3.11 -0.24 -11.87
C GLU A 167 -4.05 0.64 -12.70
N ARG A 168 -4.18 1.93 -12.34
CA ARG A 168 -4.97 2.90 -13.11
C ARG A 168 -4.54 2.96 -14.56
N GLN A 169 -3.26 3.14 -14.85
CA GLN A 169 -2.73 3.23 -16.21
C GLN A 169 -3.00 1.95 -17.01
N VAL A 170 -2.90 0.78 -16.38
CA VAL A 170 -3.23 -0.50 -17.00
C VAL A 170 -4.71 -0.54 -17.41
N PHE A 171 -5.62 -0.02 -16.59
CA PHE A 171 -7.04 0.05 -16.92
C PHE A 171 -7.41 1.18 -17.90
N GLU A 172 -6.72 2.32 -17.84
CA GLU A 172 -6.87 3.40 -18.81
C GLU A 172 -6.52 2.89 -20.22
N LYS A 173 -5.45 2.10 -20.35
CA LYS A 173 -5.06 1.45 -21.62
C LYS A 173 -6.06 0.42 -22.12
N ALA A 174 -6.80 -0.24 -21.22
CA ALA A 174 -7.82 -1.20 -21.62
C ALA A 174 -9.05 -0.52 -22.26
N ASP A 175 -9.29 0.76 -21.91
CA ASP A 175 -10.33 1.65 -22.45
C ASP A 175 -11.74 1.04 -22.57
N ARG A 176 -12.09 0.16 -21.64
CA ARG A 176 -13.42 -0.47 -21.57
C ARG A 176 -13.74 -0.96 -20.16
N PRO A 177 -15.04 -1.09 -19.81
CA PRO A 177 -15.42 -1.75 -18.56
C PRO A 177 -14.99 -3.22 -18.52
N LEU A 178 -14.53 -3.68 -17.36
CA LEU A 178 -14.18 -5.07 -17.10
C LEU A 178 -15.14 -5.63 -16.04
N ASN A 179 -16.01 -6.57 -16.43
CA ASN A 179 -17.12 -7.03 -15.59
C ASN A 179 -16.94 -8.47 -15.09
N THR A 180 -15.90 -9.14 -15.55
CA THR A 180 -15.61 -10.53 -15.21
C THR A 180 -14.21 -10.72 -14.67
N ALA A 181 -14.02 -11.73 -13.83
CA ALA A 181 -12.70 -12.11 -13.33
C ALA A 181 -11.70 -12.42 -14.45
N LYS A 182 -12.17 -13.01 -15.57
CA LYS A 182 -11.33 -13.34 -16.73
C LYS A 182 -10.82 -12.08 -17.42
N GLU A 183 -11.68 -11.09 -17.64
CA GLU A 183 -11.29 -9.80 -18.24
C GLU A 183 -10.30 -9.05 -17.36
N ILE A 184 -10.59 -8.97 -16.06
CA ILE A 184 -9.70 -8.32 -15.10
C ILE A 184 -8.34 -9.03 -15.07
N ALA A 185 -8.32 -10.36 -15.03
CA ALA A 185 -7.08 -11.12 -15.06
C ALA A 185 -6.30 -10.97 -16.37
N SER A 186 -6.98 -10.81 -17.51
CA SER A 186 -6.32 -10.57 -18.80
C SER A 186 -5.59 -9.23 -18.87
N VAL A 187 -6.10 -8.22 -18.14
CA VAL A 187 -5.54 -6.86 -18.12
C VAL A 187 -4.47 -6.71 -17.03
N LEU A 188 -4.73 -7.20 -15.81
CA LEU A 188 -3.77 -7.13 -14.70
C LEU A 188 -2.67 -8.20 -14.75
N GLY A 189 -2.87 -9.28 -15.50
CA GLY A 189 -2.00 -10.46 -15.49
C GLY A 189 -2.21 -11.39 -14.29
N PHE A 190 -3.15 -11.08 -13.40
CA PHE A 190 -3.59 -11.94 -12.29
C PHE A 190 -5.04 -11.62 -11.92
N GLN A 191 -5.73 -12.57 -11.29
CA GLN A 191 -7.05 -12.33 -10.72
C GLN A 191 -6.89 -11.76 -9.30
N PRO A 192 -7.37 -10.52 -9.03
CA PRO A 192 -7.38 -9.98 -7.68
C PRO A 192 -8.28 -10.83 -6.78
N LYS A 193 -7.74 -11.18 -5.61
CA LYS A 193 -8.47 -11.85 -4.53
C LYS A 193 -8.70 -10.91 -3.35
N TYR A 194 -7.89 -9.85 -3.24
CA TYR A 194 -8.04 -8.85 -2.20
C TYR A 194 -8.00 -7.44 -2.78
N VAL A 195 -8.67 -6.51 -2.10
CA VAL A 195 -8.51 -5.07 -2.30
C VAL A 195 -8.00 -4.48 -1.00
N LEU A 196 -6.91 -3.73 -1.07
CA LEU A 196 -6.47 -2.90 0.04
C LEU A 196 -7.17 -1.55 -0.07
N VAL A 197 -7.98 -1.20 0.92
CA VAL A 197 -8.66 0.08 1.00
C VAL A 197 -8.04 0.92 2.11
N ALA A 198 -7.71 2.17 1.80
CA ALA A 198 -7.15 3.11 2.76
C ALA A 198 -7.85 4.47 2.70
N LEU A 199 -7.81 5.19 3.82
CA LEU A 199 -8.10 6.61 3.88
C LEU A 199 -6.93 7.40 3.28
N ALA A 200 -7.21 8.20 2.26
CA ALA A 200 -6.28 9.19 1.73
C ALA A 200 -6.08 10.34 2.74
N LYS A 201 -5.00 11.10 2.53
CA LYS A 201 -4.73 12.33 3.30
C LYS A 201 -5.96 13.25 3.31
N PRO A 202 -6.23 13.95 4.42
CA PRO A 202 -7.35 14.89 4.50
C PRO A 202 -7.27 15.95 3.40
N LYS A 203 -8.36 16.14 2.66
CA LYS A 203 -8.50 17.22 1.67
C LYS A 203 -9.87 17.88 1.87
N ALA A 204 -9.86 19.20 2.07
CA ALA A 204 -11.06 19.99 2.35
C ALA A 204 -11.91 19.44 3.51
N GLY A 205 -11.26 18.93 4.57
CA GLY A 205 -11.94 18.39 5.76
C GLY A 205 -12.45 16.94 5.61
N TYR A 206 -12.16 16.25 4.51
CA TYR A 206 -12.58 14.87 4.28
C TYR A 206 -11.41 13.95 3.90
N CYS A 207 -11.50 12.70 4.33
CA CYS A 207 -10.61 11.61 3.93
C CYS A 207 -11.36 10.69 2.96
N ARG A 208 -10.92 10.59 1.70
CA ARG A 208 -11.51 9.68 0.73
C ARG A 208 -11.05 8.24 0.97
N LYS A 209 -11.92 7.28 0.70
CA LYS A 209 -11.56 5.86 0.64
C LYS A 209 -11.05 5.53 -0.75
N MET A 210 -9.86 4.97 -0.82
CA MET A 210 -9.21 4.61 -2.08
C MET A 210 -8.87 3.11 -2.06
N ALA A 211 -9.09 2.41 -3.16
CA ALA A 211 -8.47 1.11 -3.41
C ALA A 211 -7.00 1.35 -3.76
N VAL A 212 -6.13 1.28 -2.76
CA VAL A 212 -4.70 1.55 -2.91
C VAL A 212 -3.92 0.37 -3.48
N GLY A 213 -4.53 -0.82 -3.57
CA GLY A 213 -3.97 -1.93 -4.36
C GLY A 213 -4.93 -3.11 -4.54
N LEU A 214 -4.79 -3.79 -5.68
CA LEU A 214 -5.47 -5.02 -6.05
C LEU A 214 -4.49 -6.21 -5.92
N LEU A 215 -4.76 -7.13 -5.01
CA LEU A 215 -3.77 -8.16 -4.62
C LEU A 215 -4.20 -9.56 -5.06
N PRO A 216 -3.28 -10.41 -5.57
CA PRO A 216 -3.59 -11.79 -5.91
C PRO A 216 -3.68 -12.69 -4.67
N GLU A 217 -4.26 -13.89 -4.82
CA GLU A 217 -4.23 -14.94 -3.79
C GLU A 217 -2.87 -15.68 -3.75
N LYS A 218 -2.10 -15.60 -4.84
CA LYS A 218 -0.81 -16.27 -5.01
C LYS A 218 0.05 -15.53 -6.01
N ILE A 219 1.36 -15.62 -5.85
CA ILE A 219 2.32 -15.20 -6.86
C ILE A 219 3.03 -16.46 -7.36
N SER A 220 3.07 -16.67 -8.68
CA SER A 220 3.80 -17.82 -9.24
C SER A 220 5.29 -17.74 -8.86
N ARG A 221 5.95 -18.87 -8.61
CA ARG A 221 7.39 -18.86 -8.25
C ARG A 221 8.25 -18.14 -9.30
N ARG A 222 7.90 -18.27 -10.58
CA ARG A 222 8.57 -17.58 -11.70
C ARG A 222 8.37 -16.07 -11.60
N THR A 223 7.14 -15.61 -11.37
CA THR A 223 6.82 -14.20 -11.18
C THR A 223 7.54 -13.66 -9.95
N ALA A 224 7.50 -14.38 -8.81
CA ALA A 224 8.16 -13.99 -7.59
C ALA A 224 9.68 -13.82 -7.76
N LYS A 225 10.33 -14.72 -8.50
CA LYS A 225 11.76 -14.61 -8.83
C LYS A 225 12.05 -13.34 -9.65
N LYS A 226 11.20 -13.01 -10.63
CA LYS A 226 11.32 -11.79 -11.44
C LYS A 226 11.11 -10.52 -10.62
N LEU A 227 10.07 -10.50 -9.78
CA LEU A 227 9.78 -9.35 -8.91
C LEU A 227 10.93 -9.10 -7.92
N ARG A 228 11.44 -10.16 -7.30
CA ARG A 228 12.62 -10.07 -6.41
C ARG A 228 13.85 -9.52 -7.14
N ALA A 229 14.12 -10.00 -8.36
CA ALA A 229 15.27 -9.51 -9.13
C ALA A 229 15.14 -8.00 -9.41
N ARG A 230 13.97 -7.53 -9.85
CA ARG A 230 13.68 -6.11 -10.06
C ARG A 230 13.80 -5.28 -8.79
N GLN A 231 13.38 -5.84 -7.66
CA GLN A 231 13.46 -5.19 -6.36
C GLN A 231 14.92 -5.00 -5.91
N ILE A 232 15.78 -5.99 -6.15
CA ILE A 232 17.21 -5.91 -5.84
C ILE A 232 17.88 -4.90 -6.78
N GLU A 233 17.58 -4.97 -8.07
CA GLU A 233 18.11 -4.05 -9.09
C GLU A 233 17.76 -2.59 -8.79
N SER A 234 16.48 -2.31 -8.52
CA SER A 234 16.02 -0.96 -8.13
C SER A 234 16.69 -0.45 -6.85
N ALA A 235 16.89 -1.32 -5.84
CA ALA A 235 17.58 -0.93 -4.63
C ALA A 235 19.07 -0.64 -4.87
N SER A 236 19.77 -1.46 -5.66
CA SER A 236 21.16 -1.18 -6.02
C SER A 236 21.29 0.18 -6.72
N SER A 237 20.43 0.48 -7.69
CA SER A 237 20.41 1.79 -8.36
C SER A 237 20.13 2.95 -7.40
N ALA A 238 19.16 2.80 -6.49
CA ALA A 238 18.80 3.84 -5.53
C ALA A 238 19.93 4.14 -4.51
N PHE A 239 20.64 3.11 -4.05
CA PHE A 239 21.69 3.27 -3.04
C PHE A 239 23.07 3.62 -3.60
N ASP A 240 23.35 3.33 -4.88
CA ASP A 240 24.60 3.74 -5.54
C ASP A 240 24.63 5.25 -5.84
N ILE A 241 23.48 5.88 -6.10
CA ILE A 241 23.39 7.35 -6.31
C ILE A 241 23.72 8.15 -5.04
N THR A 242 23.46 7.59 -3.86
CA THR A 242 23.84 8.22 -2.58
C THR A 242 25.35 8.19 -2.25
N ARG A 243 26.21 7.61 -3.11
CA ARG A 243 27.67 7.48 -2.86
C ARG A 243 28.58 8.45 -3.64
N GLU A 244 28.06 9.37 -4.46
CA GLU A 244 28.84 10.44 -5.12
C GLU A 244 28.29 11.82 -4.68
N LYS A 245 29.00 12.81 -4.12
CA LYS A 245 30.42 13.18 -3.98
C LYS A 245 30.65 13.84 -2.60
N PRO A 246 31.81 13.68 -1.95
CA PRO A 246 32.31 14.69 -1.02
C PRO A 246 32.64 15.94 -1.83
N THR A 247 31.93 17.04 -1.57
CA THR A 247 32.29 18.36 -2.08
C THR A 247 33.63 18.75 -1.47
N THR A 248 34.73 18.51 -2.19
CA THR A 248 36.02 19.11 -1.86
C THR A 248 35.89 20.63 -2.02
N VAL A 249 35.77 21.32 -0.89
CA VAL A 249 35.87 22.78 -0.80
C VAL A 249 37.31 23.15 -1.19
N PRO A 250 37.54 24.04 -2.16
CA PRO A 250 38.88 24.56 -2.42
C PRO A 250 39.30 25.42 -1.22
N SER A 251 40.36 24.98 -0.53
CA SER A 251 41.12 25.79 0.40
C SER A 251 41.68 27.00 -0.35
N SER A 252 41.06 28.16 -0.21
CA SER A 252 41.65 29.44 -0.61
C SER A 252 42.87 29.71 0.27
N ALA A 253 44.04 29.57 -0.32
CA ALA A 253 45.30 30.02 0.26
C ALA A 253 45.30 31.55 0.36
N ASN A 254 45.52 32.04 1.58
CA ASN A 254 45.90 33.43 1.83
C ASN A 254 47.24 33.74 1.14
N ARG A 255 47.25 34.75 0.27
CA ARG A 255 48.37 35.67 0.06
C ARG A 255 47.83 37.05 -0.27
#